data_AF-A0A9D4HZM1-F1
#
_entry.id   AF-A0A9D4HZM1-F1
#
_cell.length_a   1.000
_cell.length_b   1.000
_cell.length_c   1.000
_cell.angle_alpha   90.00
_cell.angle_beta   90.00
_cell.angle_gamma   90.00
#
_symmetry.space_group_name_H-M   'P 1'
#
loop_
_entity.id
_entity.type
_entity.pdbx_description
1 polymer ?
#
loop_
_entity_poly.entity_id
_entity_poly.type
_entity_poly.pdbx_seq_one_letter_code
_entity_poly.pdbx_strand_id
1 'polypeptide(L)'
;MDSRSTDKKLFYKLMNRQRGSLKQVVEDLYVGETLYSGTEGILEGFKVHFECLAQNSDDNDFDKIYHSQVKSEISAIINIVSNSPVNPVNLDELTKALKTINKGKAADIFGINIEHVVLGPDSLRTRILEIINIIFSNREIPTCLKRGILTPVFKKRRSKRSR
;
A
#
# COMPACT_ATOMS: atom_id res chain seq x y z
N MET A 1 -10.37 8.19 -28.09
CA MET A 1 -9.48 7.08 -27.69
C MET A 1 -8.95 6.45 -28.95
N ASP A 2 -7.65 6.12 -28.95
CA ASP A 2 -6.92 5.37 -29.99
C ASP A 2 -6.61 6.14 -31.28
N SER A 3 -5.39 6.18 -31.81
CA SER A 3 -4.38 5.11 -31.91
C SER A 3 -2.97 5.70 -32.20
N ARG A 4 -2.59 6.80 -31.54
CA ARG A 4 -1.30 7.49 -31.77
C ARG A 4 -0.13 7.07 -30.85
N SER A 5 -0.35 6.17 -29.88
CA SER A 5 0.68 5.81 -28.88
C SER A 5 1.45 4.51 -29.17
N THR A 6 1.25 3.85 -30.31
CA THR A 6 1.75 2.48 -30.51
C THR A 6 2.37 2.18 -31.86
N ASP A 7 2.82 3.18 -32.62
CA ASP A 7 3.64 2.89 -33.81
C ASP A 7 5.11 2.61 -33.42
N LYS A 8 5.29 1.52 -32.67
CA LYS A 8 6.59 0.99 -32.28
C LYS A 8 7.46 0.76 -33.51
N LYS A 9 6.87 0.38 -34.64
CA LYS A 9 7.59 0.15 -35.89
C LYS A 9 8.17 1.46 -36.44
N LEU A 10 7.39 2.54 -36.47
CA LEU A 10 7.90 3.85 -36.87
C LEU A 10 8.99 4.34 -35.92
N PHE A 11 8.80 4.18 -34.60
CA PHE A 11 9.81 4.52 -33.60
C PHE A 11 11.13 3.78 -33.81
N TYR A 12 11.09 2.44 -33.91
CA TYR A 12 12.31 1.65 -34.14
C TYR A 12 12.92 1.91 -35.52
N LYS A 13 12.10 2.19 -36.55
CA LYS A 13 12.59 2.55 -37.89
C LYS A 13 13.32 3.89 -37.87
N LEU A 14 12.81 4.90 -37.16
CA LEU A 14 13.47 6.19 -36.99
C LEU A 14 14.76 6.05 -36.17
N MET A 15 14.72 5.30 -35.06
CA MET A 15 15.89 5.01 -34.23
C MET A 15 16.99 4.28 -35.01
N ASN A 16 16.64 3.25 -35.79
CA ASN A 16 17.60 2.51 -36.59
C ASN A 16 18.15 3.32 -37.78
N ARG A 17 17.39 4.29 -38.28
CA ARG A 17 17.83 5.21 -39.33
C ARG A 17 18.79 6.28 -38.80
N GLN A 18 18.63 6.68 -37.53
CA GLN A 18 19.57 7.58 -36.82
C GLN A 18 20.80 6.85 -36.28
N ARG A 19 20.70 5.55 -35.99
CA ARG A 19 21.85 4.68 -35.71
C ARG A 19 22.62 4.43 -37.01
N GLY A 20 23.36 5.43 -37.47
CA GLY A 20 24.42 5.20 -38.43
C GLY A 20 25.35 4.10 -37.93
N SER A 21 25.90 3.31 -38.85
CA SER A 21 27.06 2.46 -38.55
C SER A 21 28.18 3.41 -38.10
N LEU A 22 28.36 3.53 -36.78
CA LEU A 22 29.46 4.26 -36.20
C LEU A 22 30.75 3.54 -36.63
N LYS A 23 31.41 4.07 -37.66
CA LYS A 23 32.73 3.61 -38.11
C LYS A 23 33.85 4.09 -37.19
N GLN A 24 33.55 5.06 -36.32
CA GLN A 24 34.48 5.58 -35.32
C GLN A 24 34.10 5.01 -33.95
N VAL A 25 35.08 4.39 -33.32
CA VAL A 25 35.06 4.14 -31.89
C VAL A 25 35.09 5.52 -31.22
N VAL A 26 34.14 5.77 -30.32
CA VAL A 26 34.16 6.99 -29.50
C VAL A 26 35.33 6.82 -28.54
N GLU A 27 36.39 7.62 -28.73
CA GLU A 27 37.59 7.55 -27.91
C GLU A 27 37.53 8.47 -26.69
N ASP A 28 36.56 9.38 -26.64
CA ASP A 28 36.45 10.43 -25.62
C ASP A 28 35.04 10.50 -25.02
N LEU A 29 34.95 10.55 -23.70
CA LEU A 29 33.74 10.73 -22.91
C LEU A 29 33.89 11.94 -22.00
N TYR A 30 32.95 12.89 -22.07
CA TYR A 30 32.87 13.99 -21.12
C TYR A 30 31.89 13.65 -20.00
N VAL A 31 32.32 13.83 -18.74
CA VAL A 31 31.47 13.73 -17.56
C VAL A 31 31.64 15.02 -16.76
N GLY A 32 30.64 15.89 -16.79
CA GLY A 32 30.77 17.27 -16.29
C GLY A 32 31.81 18.05 -17.10
N GLU A 33 32.81 18.61 -16.44
CA GLU A 33 33.92 19.34 -17.06
C GLU A 33 35.16 18.45 -17.33
N THR A 34 35.09 17.15 -17.02
CA THR A 34 36.24 16.24 -17.11
C THR A 34 36.17 15.37 -18.36
N LEU A 35 37.28 15.30 -19.10
CA LEU A 35 37.43 14.46 -20.28
C LEU A 35 38.08 13.12 -19.91
N TYR A 36 37.45 12.03 -20.34
CA TYR A 36 37.93 10.67 -20.18
C TYR A 36 38.20 10.06 -21.55
N SER A 37 39.44 9.71 -21.84
CA SER A 37 39.86 9.18 -23.14
C SER A 37 40.34 7.73 -23.05
N GLY A 38 40.17 6.98 -24.14
CA GLY A 38 40.52 5.56 -24.23
C GLY A 38 39.50 4.63 -23.57
N THR A 39 39.62 3.32 -23.85
CA THR A 39 38.62 2.33 -23.41
C THR A 39 38.47 2.25 -21.89
N GLU A 40 39.57 2.27 -21.15
CA GLU A 40 39.54 2.24 -19.68
C GLU A 40 39.07 3.57 -19.09
N GLY A 41 39.50 4.70 -19.67
CA GLY A 41 39.06 6.03 -19.25
C GLY A 41 37.55 6.21 -19.39
N ILE A 42 36.98 5.78 -20.51
CA ILE A 42 35.53 5.82 -20.76
C ILE A 42 34.76 5.00 -19.74
N LEU A 43 35.26 3.79 -19.39
CA LEU A 43 34.62 2.96 -18.37
C LEU A 43 34.64 3.63 -16.99
N GLU A 44 35.76 4.27 -16.62
CA GLU A 44 35.84 5.01 -15.36
C GLU A 44 34.93 6.25 -15.39
N GLY A 45 34.86 6.97 -16.50
CA GLY A 45 33.93 8.09 -16.66
C GLY A 45 32.47 7.65 -16.50
N PHE A 46 32.08 6.53 -17.10
CA PHE A 46 30.73 5.98 -16.89
C PHE A 46 30.49 5.59 -15.45
N LYS A 47 31.45 4.94 -14.80
CA LYS A 47 31.35 4.59 -13.39
C LYS A 47 31.13 5.84 -12.52
N VAL A 48 31.94 6.88 -12.70
CA VAL A 48 31.80 8.16 -11.98
C VAL A 48 30.42 8.79 -12.24
N HIS A 49 29.98 8.83 -13.50
CA HIS A 49 28.67 9.39 -13.85
C HIS A 49 27.52 8.65 -13.16
N PHE A 50 27.52 7.33 -13.22
CA PHE A 50 26.44 6.53 -12.64
C PHE A 50 26.53 6.39 -11.11
N GLU A 51 27.72 6.47 -10.52
CA GLU A 51 27.88 6.60 -9.07
C GLU A 51 27.24 7.90 -8.57
N CYS A 52 27.47 9.02 -9.26
CA CYS A 52 26.80 10.29 -8.93
C CYS A 52 25.27 10.21 -9.06
N LEU A 53 24.75 9.50 -10.07
CA LEU A 53 23.30 9.29 -10.22
C LEU A 53 22.72 8.30 -9.20
N ALA A 54 23.52 7.36 -8.72
CA ALA A 54 23.12 6.34 -7.75
C ALA A 54 23.28 6.81 -6.29
N GLN A 55 23.94 7.94 -6.05
CA GLN A 55 23.94 8.58 -4.74
C GLN A 55 22.55 9.14 -4.48
N ASN A 56 21.82 8.49 -3.58
CA ASN A 56 20.61 9.06 -3.00
C ASN A 56 21.01 10.36 -2.29
N SER A 57 20.78 11.51 -2.93
CA SER A 57 20.68 12.76 -2.20
C SER A 57 19.37 12.70 -1.43
N ASP A 58 19.39 12.04 -0.26
CA ASP A 58 18.33 12.20 0.73
C ASP A 58 18.43 13.65 1.22
N ASP A 59 17.82 14.55 0.46
CA ASP A 59 17.64 15.92 0.87
C ASP A 59 16.67 15.89 2.04
N ASN A 60 17.20 16.07 3.25
CA ASN A 60 16.42 16.14 4.49
C ASN A 60 15.39 17.27 4.46
N ASP A 61 15.50 18.21 3.52
CA ASP A 61 14.57 19.32 3.30
C ASP A 61 13.53 19.01 2.23
N PHE A 62 13.72 17.94 1.45
CA PHE A 62 12.76 17.45 0.48
C PHE A 62 11.44 17.17 1.21
N ASP A 63 10.42 17.94 0.83
CA ASP A 63 9.06 17.76 1.31
C ASP A 63 8.76 18.20 2.76
N LYS A 64 9.64 18.98 3.42
CA LYS A 64 9.38 19.53 4.77
C LYS A 64 8.06 20.29 4.89
N ILE A 65 7.71 21.05 3.86
CA ILE A 65 6.46 21.83 3.80
C ILE A 65 5.25 20.89 3.76
N TYR A 66 5.26 19.90 2.87
CA TYR A 66 4.18 18.92 2.77
C TYR A 66 4.07 18.06 4.04
N HIS A 67 5.19 17.61 4.59
CA HIS A 67 5.22 16.89 5.86
C HIS A 67 4.58 17.72 6.99
N SER A 68 4.88 19.02 7.06
CA SER A 68 4.24 19.94 8.00
C SER A 68 2.73 20.08 7.75
N GLN A 69 2.30 20.16 6.49
CA GLN A 69 0.89 20.23 6.12
C GLN A 69 0.15 18.96 6.55
N VAL A 70 0.66 17.77 6.20
CA VAL A 70 0.08 16.47 6.58
C VAL A 70 0.00 16.35 8.10
N LYS A 71 1.05 16.74 8.83
CA LYS A 71 1.04 16.73 10.30
C LYS A 71 -0.03 17.64 10.88
N SER A 72 -0.20 18.83 10.30
CA SER A 72 -1.24 19.79 10.70
C SER A 72 -2.64 19.22 10.43
N GLU A 73 -2.88 18.65 9.25
CA GLU A 73 -4.15 18.03 8.89
C GLU A 73 -4.51 16.86 9.80
N ILE A 74 -3.56 15.97 10.07
CA ILE A 74 -3.74 14.85 11.00
C ILE A 74 -4.07 15.38 12.40
N SER A 75 -3.36 16.41 12.87
CA SER A 75 -3.64 17.01 14.18
C SER A 75 -5.04 17.62 14.27
N ALA A 76 -5.51 18.27 13.19
CA ALA A 76 -6.86 18.81 13.11
C ALA A 76 -7.92 17.70 13.16
N ILE A 77 -7.71 16.61 12.41
CA ILE A 77 -8.60 15.44 12.44
C ILE A 77 -8.64 14.83 13.84
N ILE A 78 -7.49 14.61 14.47
CA ILE A 78 -7.41 14.06 15.83
C ILE A 78 -8.16 14.95 16.81
N ASN A 79 -8.01 16.27 16.73
CA ASN A 79 -8.73 17.20 17.59
C ASN A 79 -10.24 17.15 17.37
N ILE A 80 -10.70 17.13 16.11
CA ILE A 80 -12.13 17.01 15.79
C ILE A 80 -12.70 15.71 16.34
N VAL A 81 -12.01 14.60 16.10
CA VAL A 81 -12.45 13.28 16.56
C VAL A 81 -12.46 13.24 18.07
N SER A 82 -11.40 13.67 18.75
CA SER A 82 -11.25 13.66 20.21
C SER A 82 -12.33 14.46 20.94
N ASN A 83 -12.78 15.56 20.33
CA ASN A 83 -13.82 16.42 20.89
C ASN A 83 -15.24 16.02 20.49
N SER A 84 -15.40 15.12 19.51
CA SER A 84 -16.71 14.65 19.09
C SER A 84 -17.26 13.63 20.10
N PRO A 85 -18.47 13.84 20.65
CA PRO A 85 -19.08 12.87 21.54
C PRO A 85 -19.41 11.58 20.78
N VAL A 86 -19.04 10.43 21.35
CA VAL A 86 -19.44 9.13 20.83
C VAL A 86 -20.69 8.70 21.58
N ASN A 87 -21.81 8.60 20.86
CA ASN A 87 -23.06 8.14 21.46
C ASN A 87 -22.95 6.65 21.82
N PRO A 88 -23.46 6.23 22.99
CA PRO A 88 -23.50 4.83 23.36
C PRO A 88 -24.43 4.07 22.42
N VAL A 89 -24.00 2.86 22.07
CA VAL A 89 -24.79 1.91 21.27
C VAL A 89 -25.90 1.36 22.15
N ASN A 90 -27.09 1.20 21.55
CA ASN A 90 -28.22 0.54 22.19
C ASN A 90 -28.39 -0.91 21.71
N LEU A 91 -29.24 -1.67 22.41
CA LEU A 91 -29.45 -3.09 22.13
C LEU A 91 -30.14 -3.33 20.77
N ASP A 92 -30.99 -2.41 20.32
CA ASP A 92 -31.67 -2.51 19.02
C ASP A 92 -30.68 -2.38 17.85
N GLU A 93 -29.77 -1.41 17.93
CA GLU A 93 -28.66 -1.23 16.99
C GLU A 93 -27.76 -2.47 16.93
N LEU A 94 -27.38 -3.00 18.10
CA LEU A 94 -26.60 -4.23 18.17
C LEU A 94 -27.35 -5.40 17.51
N THR A 95 -28.65 -5.53 17.76
CA THR A 95 -29.47 -6.61 17.20
C THR A 95 -29.60 -6.50 15.69
N LYS A 96 -29.75 -5.28 15.16
CA LYS A 96 -29.74 -5.02 13.71
C LYS A 96 -28.38 -5.39 13.11
N ALA A 97 -27.27 -5.00 13.75
CA ALA A 97 -25.93 -5.33 13.28
C ALA A 97 -25.69 -6.86 13.23
N LEU A 98 -26.08 -7.59 14.28
CA LEU A 98 -25.97 -9.05 14.34
C LEU A 98 -26.73 -9.77 13.23
N LYS A 99 -27.85 -9.20 12.74
CA LYS A 99 -28.60 -9.78 11.61
C LYS A 99 -27.88 -9.63 10.26
N THR A 100 -27.08 -8.57 10.10
CA THR A 100 -26.36 -8.28 8.85
C THR A 100 -25.01 -8.98 8.73
N ILE A 101 -24.53 -9.56 9.83
CA ILE A 101 -23.24 -10.20 9.88
C ILE A 101 -23.21 -11.47 9.01
N ASN A 102 -22.13 -11.62 8.23
CA ASN A 102 -21.92 -12.77 7.36
C ASN A 102 -21.73 -14.06 8.17
N LYS A 103 -22.63 -15.03 7.92
CA LYS A 103 -22.65 -16.37 8.51
C LYS A 103 -21.78 -17.36 7.74
N GLY A 104 -21.50 -18.52 8.33
CA GLY A 104 -20.74 -19.60 7.71
C GLY A 104 -19.23 -19.32 7.64
N LYS A 105 -18.72 -18.42 8.46
CA LYS A 105 -17.28 -18.20 8.62
C LYS A 105 -16.67 -19.30 9.49
N ALA A 106 -15.38 -19.58 9.28
CA ALA A 106 -14.64 -20.51 10.12
C ALA A 106 -14.64 -20.04 11.59
N ALA A 107 -14.68 -21.00 12.50
CA ALA A 107 -14.54 -20.75 13.92
C ALA A 107 -13.14 -20.22 14.27
N ASP A 108 -13.04 -19.51 15.39
CA ASP A 108 -11.76 -19.03 15.93
C ASP A 108 -10.95 -20.13 16.63
N ILE A 109 -9.84 -19.75 17.29
CA ILE A 109 -8.98 -20.66 18.07
C ILE A 109 -9.70 -21.37 19.22
N PHE A 110 -10.85 -20.84 19.67
CA PHE A 110 -11.66 -21.40 20.75
C PHE A 110 -12.86 -22.19 20.22
N GLY A 111 -12.98 -22.37 18.89
CA GLY A 111 -14.13 -23.02 18.28
C GLY A 111 -15.39 -22.16 18.27
N ILE A 112 -15.27 -20.86 18.53
CA ILE A 112 -16.39 -19.92 18.50
C ILE A 112 -16.60 -19.45 17.06
N ASN A 113 -17.77 -19.75 16.51
CA ASN A 113 -18.24 -19.19 15.25
C ASN A 113 -19.21 -18.03 15.50
N ILE A 114 -19.63 -17.40 14.41
CA ILE A 114 -20.52 -16.24 14.49
C ILE A 114 -21.95 -16.62 14.84
N GLU A 115 -22.34 -17.86 14.56
CA GLU A 115 -23.64 -18.42 14.89
C GLU A 115 -23.85 -18.49 16.41
N HIS A 116 -22.81 -18.82 17.18
CA HIS A 116 -22.87 -18.78 18.65
C HIS A 116 -23.19 -17.37 19.18
N VAL A 117 -22.73 -16.33 18.49
CA VAL A 117 -22.99 -14.93 18.85
C VAL A 117 -24.41 -14.51 18.45
N VAL A 118 -24.85 -14.90 17.25
CA VAL A 118 -26.17 -14.53 16.71
C VAL A 118 -27.30 -15.26 17.43
N LEU A 119 -27.14 -16.57 17.67
CA LEU A 119 -28.12 -17.45 18.32
C LEU A 119 -27.95 -17.51 19.84
N GLY A 120 -26.94 -16.85 20.39
CA GLY A 120 -26.68 -16.83 21.83
C GLY A 120 -27.80 -16.17 22.63
N PRO A 121 -27.84 -16.43 23.95
CA PRO A 121 -28.85 -15.87 24.85
C PRO A 121 -28.71 -14.34 24.95
N ASP A 122 -29.78 -13.66 25.36
CA ASP A 122 -29.76 -12.20 25.49
C ASP A 122 -28.70 -11.69 26.49
N SER A 123 -28.35 -12.49 27.50
CA SER A 123 -27.26 -12.18 28.43
C SER A 123 -25.90 -12.02 27.72
N LEU A 124 -25.64 -12.79 26.66
CA LEU A 124 -24.44 -12.64 25.83
C LEU A 124 -24.46 -11.32 25.08
N ARG A 125 -25.62 -10.93 24.53
CA ARG A 125 -25.80 -9.67 23.81
C ARG A 125 -25.58 -8.47 24.73
N THR A 126 -26.07 -8.52 25.97
CA THR A 126 -25.80 -7.49 26.98
C THR A 126 -24.31 -7.34 27.24
N ARG A 127 -23.57 -8.45 27.40
CA ARG A 127 -22.11 -8.39 27.60
C ARG A 127 -21.36 -7.85 26.38
N ILE A 128 -21.78 -8.21 25.17
CA ILE A 128 -21.21 -7.65 23.94
C ILE A 128 -21.46 -6.15 23.86
N LEU A 129 -22.66 -5.70 24.21
CA LEU A 129 -23.02 -4.28 24.24
C LEU A 129 -22.14 -3.48 25.21
N GLU A 130 -21.92 -4.02 26.41
CA GLU A 130 -21.02 -3.43 27.41
C GLU A 130 -19.60 -3.29 26.85
N ILE A 131 -19.06 -4.34 26.23
CA ILE A 131 -17.71 -4.32 25.63
C ILE A 131 -17.62 -3.25 24.54
N ILE A 132 -18.61 -3.16 23.65
CA ILE A 132 -18.64 -2.16 22.57
C ILE A 132 -18.67 -0.74 23.15
N ASN A 133 -19.54 -0.50 24.14
CA ASN A 133 -19.63 0.81 24.77
C ASN A 133 -18.36 1.20 25.52
N ILE A 134 -17.68 0.25 26.17
CA ILE A 134 -16.35 0.49 26.78
C ILE A 134 -15.32 0.87 25.71
N ILE A 135 -15.30 0.18 24.56
CA ILE A 135 -14.41 0.51 23.44
C ILE A 135 -14.67 1.94 22.93
N PHE A 136 -15.93 2.33 22.83
CA PHE A 136 -16.33 3.65 22.37
C PHE A 136 -15.98 4.75 23.38
N SER A 137 -16.21 4.51 24.67
CA SER A 137 -15.83 5.44 25.74
C SER A 137 -14.31 5.63 25.83
N ASN A 138 -13.53 4.53 25.72
CA ASN A 138 -12.08 4.59 25.83
C ASN A 138 -11.38 4.93 24.50
N ARG A 139 -12.12 4.92 23.39
CA ARG A 139 -11.60 5.12 22.02
C ARG A 139 -10.45 4.17 21.67
N GLU A 140 -10.43 3.01 22.29
CA GLU A 140 -9.35 2.04 22.17
C GLU A 140 -9.90 0.62 22.04
N ILE A 141 -9.36 -0.13 21.08
CA ILE A 141 -9.66 -1.55 20.90
C ILE A 141 -8.61 -2.38 21.66
N PRO A 142 -9.03 -3.18 22.66
CA PRO A 142 -8.15 -4.08 23.39
C PRO A 142 -7.29 -4.96 22.48
N THR A 143 -6.03 -5.16 22.85
CA THR A 143 -5.08 -5.97 22.07
C THR A 143 -5.52 -7.43 21.94
N CYS A 144 -6.25 -7.96 22.92
CA CYS A 144 -6.81 -9.32 22.85
C CYS A 144 -7.80 -9.50 21.69
N LEU A 145 -8.58 -8.46 21.35
CA LEU A 145 -9.54 -8.48 20.24
C LEU A 145 -8.89 -8.29 18.86
N LYS A 146 -7.60 -7.92 18.82
CA LYS A 146 -6.83 -7.78 17.58
C LYS A 146 -6.13 -9.08 17.15
N ARG A 147 -6.19 -10.12 17.98
CA ARG A 147 -5.55 -11.41 17.70
C ARG A 147 -6.47 -12.27 16.84
N GLY A 148 -5.91 -12.94 15.82
CA GLY A 148 -6.66 -13.83 14.93
C GLY A 148 -5.76 -14.85 14.24
N ILE A 149 -6.39 -15.85 13.60
CA ILE A 149 -5.68 -16.86 12.82
C ILE A 149 -5.50 -16.34 11.39
N LEU A 150 -4.26 -16.20 10.94
CA LEU A 150 -3.94 -15.94 9.54
C LEU A 150 -3.71 -17.28 8.84
N THR A 151 -4.70 -17.74 8.08
CA THR A 151 -4.58 -18.95 7.28
C THR A 151 -4.37 -18.59 5.81
N PRO A 152 -3.21 -18.89 5.20
CA PRO A 152 -3.00 -18.65 3.77
C PRO A 152 -3.90 -19.59 2.96
N VAL A 153 -4.78 -19.01 2.12
CA VAL A 153 -5.64 -19.78 1.21
C VAL A 153 -5.05 -19.72 -0.20
N PHE A 154 -4.46 -20.82 -0.65
CA PHE A 154 -3.95 -20.95 -2.01
C PHE A 154 -5.12 -21.13 -2.99
N LYS A 155 -5.36 -20.11 -3.83
CA LYS A 155 -6.36 -20.22 -4.91
C LYS A 155 -5.92 -21.30 -5.90
N LYS A 156 -6.73 -22.35 -6.10
CA LYS A 156 -6.54 -23.29 -7.22
C LYS A 156 -6.67 -22.53 -8.54
N ARG A 157 -5.62 -22.57 -9.35
CA ARG A 157 -5.63 -22.07 -10.73
C ARG A 157 -6.65 -22.90 -11.51
N ARG A 158 -7.72 -22.28 -12.01
CA ARG A 158 -8.72 -22.96 -12.86
C ARG A 158 -8.00 -23.50 -14.09
N SER A 159 -7.78 -24.81 -14.17
CA SER A 159 -7.44 -25.45 -15.44
C SER A 159 -8.67 -25.35 -16.34
N LYS A 160 -8.52 -24.69 -17.50
CA LYS A 160 -9.56 -24.73 -18.54
C LYS A 160 -9.73 -26.21 -18.92
N ARG A 161 -10.86 -26.82 -18.56
CA ARG A 161 -11.31 -28.05 -19.21
C ARG A 161 -11.62 -27.67 -20.66
N SER A 162 -10.76 -28.09 -21.60
CA SER A 162 -11.14 -28.18 -23.00
C SER A 162 -12.31 -29.15 -23.09
N ARG A 163 -13.48 -28.63 -23.49
CA ARG A 163 -14.54 -29.46 -24.06
C ARG A 163 -14.24 -29.68 -25.53
#